data_AF-A0A7W9KSJ5-F1
#
_entry.id   AF-A0A7W9KSJ5-F1
#
_cell.length_a   1.000
_cell.length_b   1.000
_cell.length_c   1.000
_cell.angle_alpha   90.00
_cell.angle_beta   90.00
_cell.angle_gamma   90.00
#
_symmetry.space_group_name_H-M   'P 1'
#
loop_
_entity.id
_entity.type
_entity.pdbx_description
1 polymer ?
#
loop_
_entity_poly.entity_id
_entity_poly.type
_entity_poly.pdbx_seq_one_letter_code
_entity_poly.pdbx_strand_id
1 'polypeptide(L)' 'MNPCGQLPQPHFTWQPAALRRHCYLADHPAWPGTELPALCGVVIVSRRADRDEWWWPTCPHCYDEARRIQLRWAG' A
#
# COMPACT_ATOMS: atom_id res chain seq x y z
N MET A 1 -9.35 -12.62 -19.67
CA MET A 1 -8.93 -13.79 -18.86
C MET A 1 -7.55 -14.17 -19.35
N ASN A 2 -6.52 -14.03 -18.53
CA ASN A 2 -5.16 -14.41 -18.94
C ASN A 2 -5.04 -15.95 -18.83
N PRO A 3 -4.60 -16.65 -19.89
CA PRO A 3 -4.68 -18.12 -20.00
C PRO A 3 -3.61 -18.88 -19.21
N CYS A 4 -2.71 -18.19 -18.52
CA CYS A 4 -1.69 -18.78 -17.66
C CYS A 4 -2.01 -18.34 -16.23
N GLY A 5 -2.13 -19.26 -15.28
CA GLY A 5 -2.49 -19.02 -13.88
C GLY A 5 -1.50 -18.16 -13.06
N GLN A 6 -0.83 -17.21 -13.69
CA GLN A 6 -0.05 -16.17 -13.07
C GLN A 6 -1.04 -15.20 -12.41
N LEU A 7 -1.10 -15.24 -11.07
CA LEU A 7 -1.81 -14.23 -10.32
C LEU A 7 -1.29 -12.84 -10.76
N PRO A 8 -2.16 -11.82 -10.87
CA PRO A 8 -1.70 -10.47 -11.23
C PRO A 8 -0.65 -10.00 -10.22
N GLN A 9 0.40 -9.33 -10.69
CA GLN A 9 1.43 -8.76 -9.80
C GLN A 9 0.75 -7.90 -8.71
N PRO A 10 1.28 -7.91 -7.47
CA PRO A 10 0.70 -7.15 -6.37
C PRO A 10 0.76 -5.66 -6.70
N HIS A 11 -0.39 -5.00 -6.67
CA HIS A 11 -0.46 -3.56 -6.87
C HIS A 11 -0.31 -2.86 -5.52
N PHE A 12 0.79 -2.15 -5.33
CA PHE A 12 1.04 -1.39 -4.10
C PHE A 12 0.59 0.06 -4.26
N THR A 13 -0.11 0.59 -3.26
CA THR A 13 -0.41 2.02 -3.16
C THR A 13 0.04 2.56 -1.81
N TRP A 14 0.38 3.85 -1.78
CA TRP A 14 0.85 4.55 -0.61
C TRP A 14 -0.16 5.61 -0.18
N GLN A 15 -0.36 5.79 1.11
CA GLN A 15 -1.27 6.79 1.68
C GLN A 15 -0.63 7.42 2.93
N PRO A 16 -0.52 8.76 3.01
CA PRO A 16 -0.12 9.45 4.23
C PRO A 16 -1.17 9.28 5.34
N ALA A 17 -0.72 8.88 6.52
CA ALA A 17 -1.50 8.80 7.75
C ALA A 17 -0.54 8.77 8.95
N ALA A 18 -0.96 9.27 10.12
CA ALA A 18 -0.16 9.19 11.35
C ALA A 18 1.31 9.66 11.20
N LEU A 19 1.52 10.79 10.49
CA LEU A 19 2.84 11.40 10.22
C LEU A 19 3.81 10.53 9.41
N ARG A 20 3.32 9.50 8.72
CA ARG A 20 4.11 8.62 7.86
C ARG A 20 3.36 8.28 6.57
N ARG A 21 4.09 7.79 5.57
CA ARG A 21 3.47 7.17 4.38
C ARG A 21 3.38 5.66 4.58
N HIS A 22 2.16 5.14 4.55
CA HIS A 22 1.85 3.72 4.72
C HIS A 22 1.57 3.07 3.36
N CYS A 23 1.97 1.81 3.20
CA CYS A 23 1.69 1.01 2.00
C CYS A 23 0.56 0.03 2.27
N TYR A 24 -0.29 -0.21 1.29
CA TYR A 24 -1.32 -1.26 1.30
C TYR A 24 -1.42 -1.91 -0.09
N LEU A 25 -2.05 -3.08 -0.17
CA LEU A 25 -2.38 -3.74 -1.43
C LEU A 25 -3.65 -3.12 -2.01
N ALA A 26 -3.55 -2.60 -3.22
CA ALA A 26 -4.64 -1.95 -3.93
C ALA A 26 -5.33 -2.95 -4.86
N ASP A 27 -5.99 -3.94 -4.26
CA ASP A 27 -6.80 -4.93 -4.97
C ASP A 27 -8.05 -4.31 -5.59
N HIS A 28 -8.53 -3.21 -4.99
CA HIS A 28 -9.63 -2.40 -5.47
C HIS A 28 -9.36 -0.90 -5.29
N PRO A 29 -10.05 -0.02 -6.04
CA PRO A 29 -10.00 1.42 -5.78
C PRO A 29 -10.39 1.75 -4.34
N ALA A 30 -9.66 2.67 -3.72
CA ALA A 30 -9.94 3.18 -2.39
C ALA A 30 -10.74 4.49 -2.50
N TRP A 31 -11.98 4.51 -2.03
CA TRP A 31 -12.78 5.73 -1.93
C TRP A 31 -12.42 6.47 -0.63
N PRO A 32 -12.67 7.79 -0.54
CA PRO A 32 -12.55 8.49 0.73
C PRO A 32 -13.43 7.82 1.81
N GLY A 33 -12.86 7.59 3.00
CA GLY A 33 -13.51 6.89 4.11
C GLY A 33 -13.29 5.38 4.12
N THR A 34 -12.73 4.77 3.07
CA THR A 34 -12.42 3.34 3.05
C THR A 34 -11.33 2.99 4.06
N GLU A 35 -11.53 1.93 4.85
CA GLU A 35 -10.48 1.35 5.69
C GLU A 35 -9.49 0.57 4.83
N LEU A 36 -8.21 0.92 4.95
CA LEU A 36 -7.12 0.32 4.20
C LEU A 36 -6.17 -0.37 5.20
N PRO A 37 -6.11 -1.70 5.21
CA PRO A 37 -5.15 -2.42 6.03
C PRO A 37 -3.74 -2.20 5.46
N ALA A 38 -2.94 -1.37 6.13
CA ALA A 38 -1.54 -1.16 5.74
C ALA A 38 -0.70 -2.39 6.06
N LEU A 39 0.39 -2.58 5.29
CA LEU A 39 1.31 -3.70 5.46
C LEU A 39 1.99 -3.75 6.84
N CYS A 40 2.02 -2.63 7.57
CA CYS A 40 2.54 -2.59 8.94
C CYS A 40 1.52 -3.04 10.00
N GLY A 41 0.33 -3.50 9.60
CA GLY A 41 -0.74 -3.95 10.49
C GLY A 41 -1.66 -2.85 11.03
N VAL A 42 -1.42 -1.59 10.65
CA VAL A 42 -2.29 -0.45 11.02
C VAL A 42 -3.39 -0.29 9.98
N VAL A 43 -4.63 -0.10 10.43
CA VAL A 43 -5.73 0.30 9.55
C VAL A 43 -5.70 1.81 9.40
N ILE A 44 -5.58 2.30 8.15
CA ILE A 44 -5.65 3.72 7.83
C ILE A 44 -7.00 4.01 7.15
N VAL A 45 -7.54 5.20 7.36
CA VAL A 45 -8.75 5.64 6.63
C VAL A 45 -8.31 6.42 5.41
N SER A 46 -8.72 5.95 4.23
CA SER A 46 -8.49 6.60 2.95
C SER A 46 -9.03 8.02 2.97
N ARG A 47 -8.19 8.98 2.58
CA ARG A 47 -8.59 10.39 2.44
C ARG A 47 -7.72 11.07 1.41
N ARG A 48 -8.20 12.21 0.92
CA ARG A 48 -7.33 13.13 0.19
C ARG A 48 -6.24 13.63 1.14
N ALA A 49 -5.00 13.30 0.83
CA ALA A 49 -3.84 13.81 1.53
C ALA A 49 -3.42 15.17 0.96
N ASP A 50 -2.94 16.05 1.83
CA ASP A 50 -2.36 17.32 1.40
C ASP A 50 -0.99 17.07 0.78
N ARG A 51 -0.54 18.00 -0.08
CA ARG A 51 0.74 17.88 -0.79
C ARG A 51 1.89 17.63 0.18
N ASP A 52 1.90 18.31 1.31
CA ASP A 52 3.04 18.27 2.23
C ASP A 52 3.12 16.97 3.04
N GLU A 53 1.99 16.26 3.19
CA GLU A 53 1.94 14.95 3.84
C GLU A 53 2.64 13.88 2.99
N TRP A 54 2.72 14.09 1.68
CA TRP A 54 3.52 13.24 0.80
C TRP A 54 5.03 13.43 1.00
N TRP A 55 5.49 14.44 1.73
CA TRP A 55 6.89 14.58 2.12
C TRP A 55 7.22 13.89 3.45
N TRP A 56 6.22 13.34 4.14
CA TRP A 56 6.45 12.59 5.37
C TRP A 56 7.34 11.36 5.14
N PRO A 57 8.08 10.93 6.18
CA PRO A 57 8.88 9.72 6.09
C PRO A 57 8.01 8.51 5.76
N THR A 58 8.56 7.61 4.96
CA THR A 58 7.95 6.31 4.73
C THR A 58 7.91 5.48 6.02
N CYS A 59 6.83 4.76 6.27
CA CYS A 59 6.80 3.76 7.33
C CYS A 59 7.81 2.64 7.00
N PRO A 60 8.83 2.40 7.85
CA PRO A 60 9.87 1.42 7.53
C PRO A 60 9.31 0.00 7.38
N HIS A 61 8.36 -0.39 8.24
CA HIS A 61 7.69 -1.69 8.14
C HIS A 61 6.94 -1.87 6.82
N CYS A 62 6.22 -0.85 6.36
CA CYS A 62 5.53 -0.91 5.06
C CYS A 62 6.52 -1.06 3.90
N TYR A 63 7.67 -0.37 3.96
CA TYR A 63 8.70 -0.47 2.93
C TYR A 63 9.32 -1.87 2.89
N ASP A 64 9.74 -2.38 4.04
CA ASP A 64 10.36 -3.71 4.14
C ASP A 64 9.40 -4.81 3.70
N GLU A 65 8.13 -4.72 4.09
CA GLU A 65 7.14 -5.73 3.73
C GLU A 65 6.75 -5.66 2.25
N ALA A 66 6.56 -4.47 1.67
CA ALA A 66 6.33 -4.32 0.23
C ALA A 66 7.50 -4.92 -0.57
N ARG A 67 8.75 -4.67 -0.14
CA ARG A 67 9.95 -5.27 -0.75
C ARG A 67 9.97 -6.78 -0.63
N ARG A 68 9.64 -7.34 0.55
CA ARG A 68 9.56 -8.80 0.77
C ARG A 68 8.53 -9.45 -0.14
N ILE A 69 7.34 -8.86 -0.25
CA ILE A 69 6.29 -9.35 -1.13
C ILE A 69 6.79 -9.29 -2.58
N GLN A 70 7.29 -8.14 -3.05
CA GLN A 70 7.81 -7.99 -4.41
C GLN A 70 8.86 -9.06 -4.76
N LEU A 71 9.78 -9.35 -3.84
CA LEU A 71 10.82 -10.36 -4.04
C LEU A 71 10.27 -11.79 -4.11
N ARG A 72 9.23 -12.12 -3.32
CA ARG A 72 8.54 -13.43 -3.40
C ARG A 72 7.80 -13.63 -4.71
N TRP A 73 7.37 -12.56 -5.36
CA TRP A 73 6.70 -12.60 -6.66
C TRP A 73 7.66 -12.66 -7.84
N ALA A 74 8.92 -12.25 -7.64
CA ALA A 74 9.93 -12.22 -8.70
C ALA A 74 10.71 -13.54 -8.83
N GLY A 75 10.57 -14.47 -7.88
CA GLY A 75 11.19 -15.81 -7.88
C GLY A 75 10.17 -16.89 -8.16
#